data_AF-A0A2N4Z682-F1
#
_entry.id   AF-A0A2N4Z682-F1
#
_cell.length_a   1.000
_cell.length_b   1.000
_cell.length_c   1.000
_cell.angle_alpha   90.00
_cell.angle_beta   90.00
_cell.angle_gamma   90.00
#
_symmetry.space_group_name_H-M   'P 1'
#
loop_
_entity.id
_entity.type
_entity.pdbx_description
1 polymer ?
#
loop_
_entity_poly.entity_id
_entity_poly.type
_entity_poly.pdbx_seq_one_letter_code
_entity_poly.pdbx_strand_id
1 'polypeptide(L)' 'MPSIEEMGKRAALLKWKRQFGPFEKCPECYGLLSGCMLCGGNGRVIQEDIDAWNNPISKMRRQI' A
#
# COMPACT_ATOMS: atom_id res chain seq x y z
N MET A 1 -2.84 19.41 -12.20
CA MET A 1 -3.31 18.02 -12.29
C MET A 1 -2.28 17.24 -13.07
N PRO A 2 -1.83 16.07 -12.60
CA PRO A 2 -0.97 15.21 -13.40
C PRO A 2 -1.71 14.81 -14.69
N SER A 3 -0.98 14.66 -15.79
CA SER A 3 -1.58 14.20 -17.04
C SER A 3 -2.01 12.73 -16.92
N ILE A 4 -2.93 12.28 -17.79
CA ILE A 4 -3.34 10.86 -17.85
C ILE A 4 -2.12 9.96 -18.07
N GLU A 5 -1.16 10.41 -18.89
CA GLU A 5 0.08 9.69 -19.15
C GLU A 5 0.93 9.55 -17.88
N GLU A 6 1.09 10.63 -17.11
CA GLU A 6 1.83 10.61 -15.85
C GLU A 6 1.15 9.70 -14.81
N MET A 7 -0.18 9.72 -14.75
CA MET A 7 -0.96 8.82 -13.91
C MET A 7 -0.72 7.36 -14.31
N GLY A 8 -0.72 7.07 -15.62
CA GLY A 8 -0.43 5.74 -16.15
C GLY A 8 0.97 5.24 -15.78
N LYS A 9 2.00 6.09 -15.95
CA LYS A 9 3.39 5.75 -15.57
C LYS A 9 3.50 5.45 -14.07
N ARG A 10 2.86 6.26 -13.22
CA ARG A 10 2.84 6.04 -11.76
C ARG A 10 2.15 4.73 -11.39
N ALA A 11 1.00 4.42 -12.00
CA ALA A 11 0.28 3.18 -11.75
C ALA A 11 1.10 1.94 -12.16
N ALA A 12 1.78 2.01 -13.30
CA ALA A 12 2.68 0.95 -13.75
C ALA A 12 3.86 0.73 -12.78
N LEU A 13 4.47 1.83 -12.32
CA LEU A 13 5.55 1.77 -11.34
C LEU A 13 5.10 1.14 -10.01
N LEU A 14 3.93 1.54 -9.49
CA LEU A 14 3.36 0.96 -8.28
C LEU A 14 3.07 -0.53 -8.44
N LYS A 15 2.51 -0.95 -9.58
CA LYS A 15 2.29 -2.38 -9.88
C LYS A 15 3.61 -3.15 -9.88
N TRP A 16 4.65 -2.61 -10.51
CA TRP A 16 5.97 -3.22 -10.53
C TRP A 16 6.57 -3.33 -9.12
N LYS A 17 6.48 -2.28 -8.30
CA LYS A 17 6.95 -2.30 -6.90
C LYS A 17 6.22 -3.33 -6.05
N ARG A 18 4.90 -3.51 -6.21
CA ARG A 18 4.16 -4.56 -5.50
C ARG A 18 4.57 -5.97 -5.89
N GLN A 19 5.15 -6.17 -7.09
CA GLN A 19 5.67 -7.46 -7.53
C GLN A 19 7.14 -7.69 -7.16
N PHE A 20 7.98 -6.67 -7.30
CA PHE A 20 9.45 -6.81 -7.28
C PHE A 20 10.18 -5.79 -6.41
N GLY A 21 9.46 -4.86 -5.78
CA GLY A 21 10.05 -3.80 -4.98
C GLY A 21 10.65 -4.30 -3.68
N PRO A 22 11.44 -3.44 -2.99
CA PRO A 22 11.79 -3.72 -1.62
C PRO A 22 10.51 -3.83 -0.80
N PHE A 23 10.37 -4.95 -0.11
CA PHE A 23 9.23 -5.20 0.74
C PHE A 23 9.61 -4.91 2.19
N GLU A 24 8.71 -4.20 2.87
CA GLU A 24 8.76 -4.03 4.31
C GLU A 24 7.79 -5.00 4.97
N LYS A 25 8.13 -5.40 6.19
CA LYS A 25 7.23 -6.19 7.03
C LYS A 25 6.01 -5.35 7.35
N CYS A 26 4.81 -5.94 7.26
CA CYS A 26 3.57 -5.20 7.53
C CYS A 26 3.60 -4.59 8.95
N PRO A 27 3.49 -3.25 9.09
CA PRO A 27 3.61 -2.59 10.39
C PRO A 27 2.39 -2.81 11.30
N GLU A 28 1.24 -3.19 10.73
CA GLU A 28 0.00 -3.40 11.49
C GLU A 28 -0.06 -4.81 12.10
N CYS A 29 0.21 -5.83 11.30
CA CYS A 29 0.04 -7.23 11.73
C CYS A 29 1.35 -8.00 11.87
N TYR A 30 2.48 -7.42 11.47
CA TYR A 30 3.78 -8.09 11.47
C TYR A 30 3.79 -9.44 10.73
N GLY A 31 2.89 -9.63 9.76
CA GLY A 31 2.73 -10.87 9.01
C GLY A 31 2.00 -12.00 9.74
N LEU A 32 1.33 -11.70 10.84
CA LEU A 32 0.65 -12.70 11.67
C LEU A 32 -0.84 -12.85 11.33
N LEU A 33 -1.45 -11.86 10.66
CA LEU A 33 -2.88 -11.87 10.36
C LEU A 33 -3.12 -12.08 8.85
N SER A 34 -3.77 -13.19 8.51
CA SER A 34 -4.21 -13.52 7.15
C SER A 34 -5.28 -12.57 6.60
N GLY A 35 -6.06 -11.95 7.47
CA GLY A 35 -7.10 -10.97 7.12
C GLY A 35 -6.67 -9.51 7.21
N CYS A 36 -5.37 -9.21 7.30
CA CYS A 36 -4.91 -7.82 7.46
C CYS A 36 -5.26 -6.98 6.23
N MET A 37 -6.06 -5.92 6.43
CA MET A 37 -6.48 -5.00 5.35
C MET A 37 -5.31 -4.29 4.66
N LEU A 38 -4.20 -4.04 5.36
CA LEU A 38 -3.02 -3.38 4.79
C LEU A 38 -2.23 -4.31 3.86
N CYS A 39 -1.85 -5.51 4.33
CA CYS A 39 -1.02 -6.43 3.53
C CYS A 39 -1.81 -7.49 2.76
N GLY A 40 -3.13 -7.55 2.92
CA GLY A 40 -4.00 -8.59 2.33
C GLY A 40 -3.60 -10.01 2.76
N GLY A 41 -3.01 -10.16 3.95
CA GLY A 41 -2.50 -11.44 4.45
C GLY A 41 -1.11 -11.84 3.96
N ASN A 42 -0.49 -11.08 3.06
CA ASN A 42 0.85 -11.40 2.54
C ASN A 42 1.99 -11.11 3.54
N GLY A 43 1.68 -10.41 4.63
CA GLY A 43 2.61 -10.02 5.68
C GLY A 43 3.70 -9.03 5.28
N ARG A 44 3.72 -8.63 4.01
CA ARG A 44 4.67 -7.68 3.43
C ARG A 44 3.95 -6.63 2.58
N VAL A 45 4.49 -5.42 2.56
CA VAL A 45 3.96 -4.26 1.84
C VAL A 45 5.10 -3.39 1.30
N ILE A 46 4.78 -2.46 0.41
CA ILE A 46 5.72 -1.41 0.00
C ILE A 46 5.44 -0.12 0.78
N GLN A 47 6.43 0.77 0.86
CA GLN A 47 6.31 2.06 1.55
C GLN A 47 5.09 2.86 1.06
N GLU A 48 4.81 2.86 -0.25
CA GLU A 48 3.65 3.60 -0.78
C GLU A 48 2.30 3.08 -0.28
N ASP A 49 2.19 1.77 -0.01
CA ASP A 49 0.99 1.20 0.60
C ASP A 49 0.88 1.63 2.07
N ILE A 50 2.01 1.73 2.79
CA ILE A 50 2.07 2.25 4.17
C ILE A 50 1.69 3.73 4.21
N ASP A 51 2.20 4.54 3.28
CA ASP A 51 1.91 5.97 3.20
C ASP A 51 0.43 6.21 2.88
N ALA A 52 -0.11 5.45 1.92
CA ALA A 52 -1.53 5.50 1.58
C ALA A 52 -2.43 5.05 2.74
N TRP A 53 -1.99 4.03 3.48
CA TRP A 53 -2.66 3.58 4.71
C TRP A 53 -2.64 4.66 5.78
N ASN A 54 -1.50 5.32 5.96
CA ASN A 54 -1.32 6.33 6.99
C ASN A 54 -1.96 7.69 6.67
N ASN A 55 -2.43 7.88 5.44
CA ASN A 55 -3.11 9.09 5.02
C ASN A 55 -4.30 9.41 5.97
N PRO A 56 -4.45 10.67 6.43
CA PRO A 56 -5.52 11.06 7.36
C PRO A 56 -6.93 10.69 6.90
N ILE A 57 -7.22 10.79 5.60
CA ILE A 57 -8.52 10.44 5.03
C ILE A 57 -8.75 8.93 5.11
N SER A 58 -7.74 8.14 4.75
CA SER A 58 -7.76 6.67 4.87
C SER A 58 -7.91 6.22 6.31
N LYS A 59 -7.31 6.93 7.27
CA LYS A 59 -7.48 6.66 8.71
C LYS A 59 -8.90 6.96 9.17
N MET A 60 -9.45 8.13 8.83
CA MET A 60 -10.83 8.48 9.18
C MET A 60 -11.84 7.46 8.65
N ARG A 61 -11.70 7.03 7.38
CA ARG A 61 -12.60 6.03 6.78
C ARG A 61 -12.60 4.66 7.46
N ARG A 62 -11.55 4.32 8.22
CA ARG A 62 -11.46 3.06 8.97
C ARG A 62 -12.06 3.15 10.38
N GLN A 63 -12.30 4.35 10.87
CA GLN A 63 -12.84 4.63 12.21
C GLN A 63 -14.36 4.90 12.19
N ILE A 64 -14.94 5.03 11.00
CA ILE A 64 -16.37 5.18 10.74
C ILE A 64 -16.93 3.79 10.43
#